data_AF-A0A923BXC7-F1
#
_entry.id   AF-A0A923BXC7-F1
#
_cell.length_a   1.000
_cell.length_b   1.000
_cell.length_c   1.000
_cell.angle_alpha   90.00
_cell.angle_beta   90.00
_cell.angle_gamma   90.00
#
_symmetry.space_group_name_H-M   'P 1'
#
loop_
_entity.id
_entity.type
_entity.pdbx_description
1 polymer ?
#
loop_
_entity_poly.entity_id
_entity_poly.type
_entity_poly.pdbx_seq_one_letter_code
_entity_poly.pdbx_strand_id
1 'polypeptide(L)'
;MSAFGSDEPATYFQAMEDTVALVLNQGQFLEELRNLPEFAELVAKTLCSRLRLMKQLYIESKLLPMKTRLYADLIRHGVRDGQGRLCISPMPTHAEVARRIASQRETVTRHLSQLAKQGVIDSSHGFIVITGEAYLRSEISKALGVIEWQ
;
A
#
# COMPACT_ATOMS: atom_id res chain seq x y z
N MET A 1 -10.91 7.30 20.91
CA MET A 1 -9.89 6.81 21.84
C MET A 1 -9.39 5.46 21.36
N SER A 2 -8.07 5.23 21.39
CA SER A 2 -7.46 3.97 20.99
C SER A 2 -7.69 2.88 22.05
N ALA A 3 -7.70 1.61 21.64
CA ALA A 3 -7.79 0.48 22.56
C ALA A 3 -6.62 0.42 23.57
N PHE A 4 -5.46 0.96 23.18
CA PHE A 4 -4.22 0.91 23.96
C PHE A 4 -3.71 2.28 24.43
N GLY A 5 -4.43 3.37 24.18
CA GLY A 5 -3.94 4.71 24.52
C GLY A 5 -5.00 5.82 24.43
N SER A 6 -4.67 6.96 25.01
CA SER A 6 -5.53 8.16 25.04
C SER A 6 -5.47 8.99 23.75
N ASP A 7 -4.59 8.65 22.82
CA ASP A 7 -4.39 9.43 21.60
C ASP A 7 -5.59 9.36 20.66
N GLU A 8 -5.81 10.47 19.93
CA GLU A 8 -6.71 10.45 18.78
C GLU A 8 -6.19 9.44 17.74
N PRO A 9 -7.09 8.65 17.12
CA PRO A 9 -6.67 7.69 16.12
C PRO A 9 -5.99 8.42 14.95
N ALA A 10 -4.70 8.15 14.74
CA ALA A 10 -3.91 8.71 13.65
C ALA A 10 -4.33 8.19 12.25
N THR A 11 -5.49 7.55 12.13
CA THR A 11 -5.94 6.85 10.91
C THR A 11 -7.46 6.88 10.84
N TYR A 12 -8.00 7.23 9.66
CA TYR A 12 -9.41 7.08 9.34
C TYR A 12 -9.66 5.77 8.60
N PHE A 13 -10.85 5.19 8.81
CA PHE A 13 -11.31 3.99 8.13
C PHE A 13 -12.58 4.33 7.34
N GLN A 14 -12.72 3.74 6.15
CA GLN A 14 -13.88 3.91 5.29
C GLN A 14 -14.35 2.52 4.85
N ALA A 15 -15.66 2.27 4.95
CA ALA A 15 -16.28 1.09 4.38
C ALA A 15 -16.32 1.21 2.85
N MET A 16 -15.83 0.20 2.14
CA MET A 16 -15.81 0.16 0.67
C MET A 16 -17.07 -0.50 0.07
N GLU A 17 -17.83 -1.19 0.92
CA GLU A 17 -19.07 -1.90 0.63
C GLU A 17 -19.95 -1.94 1.90
N ASP A 18 -21.19 -2.42 1.77
CA ASP A 18 -22.10 -2.58 2.92
C ASP A 18 -21.46 -3.49 3.99
N THR A 19 -21.14 -2.89 5.14
CA THR A 19 -20.31 -3.53 6.18
C THR A 19 -21.01 -3.51 7.52
N VAL A 20 -21.00 -4.64 8.22
CA VAL A 20 -21.40 -4.74 9.63
C VAL A 20 -20.14 -4.85 10.48
N ALA A 21 -20.02 -4.01 11.51
CA ALA A 21 -18.87 -4.00 12.42
C ALA A 21 -19.32 -4.16 13.87
N LEU A 22 -18.58 -4.97 14.63
CA LEU A 22 -18.67 -5.02 16.08
C LEU A 22 -17.74 -3.96 16.67
N VAL A 23 -18.26 -3.14 17.60
CA VAL A 23 -17.50 -2.08 18.26
C VAL A 23 -17.36 -2.41 19.74
N LEU A 24 -16.12 -2.49 20.21
CA LEU A 24 -15.79 -2.62 21.63
C LEU A 24 -15.27 -1.28 22.15
N ASN A 25 -15.70 -0.89 23.34
CA ASN A 25 -15.04 0.20 24.05
C ASN A 25 -13.70 -0.27 24.63
N GLN A 26 -12.87 0.67 25.10
CA GLN A 26 -11.54 0.35 25.63
C GLN A 26 -11.59 -0.64 26.80
N GLY A 27 -12.54 -0.47 27.73
CA GLY A 27 -12.69 -1.36 28.88
C GLY A 27 -13.02 -2.78 28.46
N GLN A 28 -14.01 -2.94 27.59
CA GLN A 28 -14.41 -4.23 27.01
C GLN A 28 -13.23 -4.89 26.28
N PHE A 29 -12.53 -4.15 25.42
CA PHE A 29 -11.37 -4.69 24.70
C PHE A 29 -10.28 -5.20 25.65
N LEU A 30 -9.93 -4.41 26.66
CA LEU A 30 -8.89 -4.79 27.63
C LEU A 30 -9.33 -5.95 28.54
N GLU A 31 -10.63 -6.07 28.81
CA GLU A 31 -11.19 -7.21 29.53
C GLU A 31 -11.10 -8.49 28.72
N GLU A 32 -11.54 -8.47 27.46
CA GLU A 32 -11.41 -9.62 26.55
C GLU A 32 -9.94 -10.02 26.36
N LEU A 33 -9.04 -9.06 26.24
CA LEU A 33 -7.59 -9.32 26.12
C LEU A 33 -7.02 -10.06 27.35
N ARG A 34 -7.58 -9.84 28.55
CA ARG A 34 -7.15 -10.52 29.79
C ARG A 34 -7.80 -11.89 29.94
N ASN A 35 -9.07 -12.01 29.57
CA ASN A 35 -9.88 -13.17 29.89
C ASN A 35 -9.88 -14.23 28.76
N LEU A 36 -9.55 -13.85 27.52
CA LEU A 36 -9.51 -14.74 26.37
C LEU A 36 -8.10 -14.83 25.77
N PRO A 37 -7.30 -15.87 26.11
CA PRO A 37 -5.94 -16.03 25.61
C PRO A 37 -5.84 -16.07 24.08
N GLU A 38 -6.81 -16.69 23.41
CA GLU A 38 -6.86 -16.75 21.94
C GLU A 38 -7.03 -15.37 21.30
N PHE A 39 -7.83 -14.49 21.93
CA PHE A 39 -7.99 -13.11 21.50
C PHE A 39 -6.68 -12.32 21.68
N ALA A 40 -6.01 -12.50 22.81
CA ALA A 40 -4.70 -11.88 23.06
C ALA A 40 -3.64 -12.29 22.04
N GLU A 41 -3.58 -13.59 21.70
CA GLU A 41 -2.67 -14.10 20.68
C GLU A 41 -2.99 -13.52 19.30
N LEU A 42 -4.27 -13.45 18.92
CA LEU A 42 -4.69 -12.84 17.66
C LEU A 42 -4.30 -11.37 17.56
N VAL A 43 -4.51 -10.60 18.63
CA VAL A 43 -4.11 -9.20 18.71
C VAL A 43 -2.59 -9.05 18.57
N ALA A 44 -1.81 -9.86 19.30
CA ALA A 44 -0.35 -9.85 19.22
C ALA A 44 0.16 -10.16 17.80
N LYS A 45 -0.38 -11.21 17.16
CA LYS A 45 -0.06 -11.57 15.76
C LYS A 45 -0.40 -10.42 14.79
N THR A 46 -1.55 -9.78 14.99
CA THR A 46 -1.98 -8.65 14.16
C THR A 46 -1.03 -7.46 14.29
N LEU A 47 -0.63 -7.10 15.52
CA LEU A 47 0.34 -6.04 15.76
C LEU A 47 1.72 -6.36 15.18
N CYS A 48 2.21 -7.59 15.35
CA CYS A 48 3.48 -8.02 14.74
C CYS A 48 3.46 -7.92 13.21
N SER A 49 2.37 -8.36 12.57
CA SER A 49 2.20 -8.24 11.12
C SER A 49 2.19 -6.78 10.66
N ARG A 50 1.49 -5.90 11.39
CA ARG A 50 1.48 -4.46 11.09
C ARG A 50 2.86 -3.83 11.26
N LEU A 51 3.60 -4.18 12.33
CA LEU A 51 4.97 -3.69 12.55
C LEU A 51 5.93 -4.15 11.45
N ARG A 52 5.83 -5.40 10.98
CA ARG A 52 6.64 -5.91 9.86
C ARG A 52 6.34 -5.14 8.57
N LEU A 53 5.06 -4.91 8.28
CA LEU A 53 4.64 -4.09 7.14
C LEU A 53 5.18 -2.66 7.24
N MET A 54 5.02 -2.01 8.40
CA MET A 54 5.54 -0.65 8.62
C MET A 54 7.06 -0.60 8.47
N LYS A 55 7.78 -1.60 8.98
CA LYS A 55 9.24 -1.72 8.81
C LYS A 55 9.61 -1.88 7.33
N GLN A 56 8.92 -2.74 6.59
CA GLN A 56 9.15 -2.90 5.15
C GLN A 56 8.92 -1.59 4.41
N LEU A 57 7.79 -0.93 4.65
CA LEU A 57 7.46 0.35 4.03
C LEU A 57 8.46 1.45 4.41
N TYR A 58 8.91 1.47 5.66
CA TYR A 58 9.93 2.40 6.13
C TYR A 58 11.26 2.16 5.40
N ILE A 59 11.72 0.91 5.33
CA ILE A 59 12.95 0.53 4.63
C ILE A 59 12.84 0.86 3.13
N GLU A 60 11.76 0.47 2.46
CA GLU A 60 11.49 0.82 1.06
C GLU A 60 11.47 2.34 0.87
N SER A 61 10.92 3.10 1.82
CA SER A 61 10.88 4.57 1.74
C SER A 61 12.25 5.23 1.83
N LYS A 62 13.23 4.56 2.49
CA LYS A 62 14.59 5.04 2.67
C LYS A 62 15.54 4.57 1.56
N LEU A 63 15.34 3.36 1.06
CA LEU A 63 16.17 2.74 0.04
C LEU A 63 15.78 3.15 -1.38
N LEU A 64 14.48 3.30 -1.64
CA LEU A 64 13.98 3.55 -2.98
C LEU A 64 13.41 4.97 -3.11
N PRO A 65 13.86 5.74 -4.12
CA PRO A 65 13.19 6.96 -4.52
C PRO A 65 11.68 6.68 -4.70
N MET A 66 10.83 7.64 -4.32
CA MET A 66 9.37 7.45 -4.36
C MET A 66 8.87 6.95 -5.73
N LYS A 67 9.43 7.45 -6.83
CA LYS A 67 9.05 7.00 -8.19
C LYS A 67 9.27 5.49 -8.35
N THR A 68 10.37 4.96 -7.82
CA THR A 68 10.72 3.55 -7.95
C THR A 68 9.78 2.67 -7.14
N ARG A 69 9.34 3.13 -5.96
CA ARG A 69 8.29 2.45 -5.19
C ARG A 69 6.97 2.40 -5.95
N LEU A 70 6.57 3.50 -6.60
CA LEU A 70 5.37 3.52 -7.45
C LEU A 70 5.49 2.49 -8.59
N TYR A 71 6.64 2.41 -9.24
CA TYR A 71 6.84 1.47 -10.35
C TYR A 71 6.78 0.02 -9.89
N ALA A 72 7.40 -0.27 -8.74
CA ALA A 72 7.37 -1.59 -8.13
C ALA A 72 5.94 -1.98 -7.72
N ASP A 73 5.16 -1.04 -7.16
CA ASP A 73 3.76 -1.25 -6.81
C ASP A 73 2.89 -1.56 -8.03
N LEU A 74 3.05 -0.78 -9.12
CA LEU A 74 2.34 -1.01 -10.39
C LEU A 74 2.62 -2.41 -10.95
N ILE A 75 3.89 -2.82 -10.97
CA ILE A 75 4.26 -4.16 -11.46
C ILE A 75 3.72 -5.26 -10.53
N ARG A 76 3.83 -5.07 -9.21
CA ARG A 76 3.41 -6.04 -8.20
C ARG A 76 1.91 -6.32 -8.25
N HIS A 77 1.11 -5.31 -8.54
CA HIS A 77 -0.34 -5.41 -8.64
C HIS A 77 -0.87 -5.62 -10.06
N GLY A 78 0.01 -5.64 -11.06
CA GLY A 78 -0.35 -5.95 -12.42
C GLY A 78 -0.64 -7.44 -12.63
N VAL A 79 -1.73 -7.74 -13.32
CA VAL A 79 -2.11 -9.08 -13.77
C VAL A 79 -2.13 -9.09 -15.29
N ARG A 80 -1.64 -10.17 -15.91
CA ARG A 80 -1.64 -10.31 -17.38
C ARG A 80 -3.07 -10.56 -17.87
N ASP A 81 -3.50 -9.80 -18.87
CA ASP A 81 -4.73 -10.09 -19.60
C ASP A 81 -4.55 -11.21 -20.63
N GLY A 82 -5.63 -11.58 -21.33
CA GLY A 82 -5.60 -12.61 -22.38
C GLY A 82 -4.71 -12.29 -23.59
N GLN A 83 -4.22 -11.05 -23.71
CA GLN A 83 -3.25 -10.63 -24.73
C GLN A 83 -1.82 -10.48 -24.15
N GLY A 84 -1.60 -10.83 -22.89
CA GLY A 84 -0.30 -10.72 -22.22
C GLY A 84 0.08 -9.29 -21.79
N ARG A 85 -0.85 -8.33 -21.82
CA ARG A 85 -0.61 -6.96 -21.32
C ARG A 85 -0.76 -6.96 -19.80
N LEU A 86 0.10 -6.21 -19.12
CA LEU A 86 0.05 -6.11 -17.67
C LEU A 86 -0.98 -5.03 -17.28
N CYS A 87 -2.03 -5.43 -16.57
CA CYS A 87 -3.18 -4.60 -16.28
C CYS A 87 -3.50 -4.60 -14.77
N ILE A 88 -3.96 -3.48 -14.24
CA ILE A 88 -4.44 -3.37 -12.85
C ILE A 88 -5.94 -3.05 -12.89
N SER A 89 -6.75 -4.02 -12.47
CA SER A 89 -8.20 -3.91 -12.37
C SER A 89 -8.69 -4.56 -11.06
N PRO A 90 -9.63 -3.93 -10.33
CA PRO A 90 -10.22 -2.62 -10.58
C PRO A 90 -9.18 -1.49 -10.45
N MET A 91 -9.45 -0.32 -11.05
CA MET A 91 -8.53 0.82 -10.96
C MET A 91 -8.38 1.26 -9.50
N PRO A 92 -7.15 1.23 -8.94
CA PRO A 92 -6.94 1.70 -7.59
C PRO A 92 -7.08 3.22 -7.55
N THR A 93 -7.63 3.72 -6.46
CA THR A 93 -7.62 5.16 -6.17
C THR A 93 -6.19 5.63 -5.91
N HIS A 94 -5.90 6.90 -6.21
CA HIS A 94 -4.58 7.47 -5.93
C HIS A 94 -4.23 7.44 -4.42
N ALA A 95 -5.24 7.47 -3.55
CA ALA A 95 -5.05 7.39 -2.10
C ALA A 95 -4.67 5.96 -1.65
N GLU A 96 -5.23 4.93 -2.27
CA GLU A 96 -4.81 3.54 -2.03
C GLU A 96 -3.37 3.31 -2.47
N VAL A 97 -3.01 3.74 -3.67
CA VAL A 97 -1.63 3.64 -4.17
C VAL A 97 -0.68 4.38 -3.22
N ALA A 98 -1.01 5.62 -2.83
CA ALA A 98 -0.20 6.40 -1.90
C ALA A 98 0.02 5.71 -0.55
N ARG A 99 -1.02 5.08 0.02
CA ARG A 99 -0.90 4.28 1.26
C ARG A 99 0.02 3.08 1.06
N ARG A 100 -0.14 2.32 -0.03
CA ARG A 100 0.68 1.14 -0.32
C ARG A 100 2.16 1.47 -0.42
N ILE A 101 2.49 2.60 -1.01
CA ILE A 101 3.88 3.00 -1.20
C ILE A 101 4.39 3.95 -0.12
N ALA A 102 3.67 4.22 0.97
CA ALA A 102 4.05 5.23 1.98
C ALA A 102 4.42 6.60 1.35
N SER A 103 3.48 7.19 0.62
CA SER A 103 3.59 8.51 0.00
C SER A 103 2.31 9.33 0.17
N GLN A 104 2.27 10.52 -0.43
CA GLN A 104 1.11 11.41 -0.43
C GLN A 104 0.34 11.27 -1.76
N ARG A 105 -0.99 11.41 -1.69
CA ARG A 105 -1.90 11.28 -2.84
C ARG A 105 -1.54 12.23 -3.97
N GLU A 106 -1.18 13.48 -3.64
CA GLU A 106 -0.78 14.52 -4.59
C GLU A 106 0.48 14.11 -5.35
N THR A 107 1.47 13.57 -4.64
CA THR A 107 2.72 13.07 -5.22
C THR A 107 2.49 11.89 -6.16
N VAL A 108 1.63 10.95 -5.77
CA VAL A 108 1.22 9.82 -6.64
C VAL A 108 0.49 10.32 -7.87
N THR A 109 -0.48 11.21 -7.71
CA THR A 109 -1.25 11.81 -8.81
C THR A 109 -0.33 12.44 -9.85
N ARG A 110 0.66 13.21 -9.40
CA ARG A 110 1.65 13.86 -10.28
C ARG A 110 2.46 12.84 -11.08
N HIS A 111 2.97 11.79 -10.42
CA HIS A 111 3.80 10.79 -11.09
C HIS A 111 3.00 9.88 -12.03
N LEU A 112 1.79 9.45 -11.65
CA LEU A 112 0.90 8.71 -12.54
C LEU A 112 0.55 9.53 -13.78
N SER A 113 0.24 10.83 -13.60
CA SER A 113 0.00 11.74 -14.73
C SER A 113 1.22 11.87 -15.64
N GLN A 114 2.42 11.92 -15.07
CA GLN A 114 3.67 11.96 -15.83
C GLN A 114 3.90 10.66 -16.62
N LEU A 115 3.69 9.50 -16.01
CA LEU A 115 3.80 8.20 -16.68
C LEU A 115 2.80 8.07 -17.83
N ALA A 116 1.56 8.55 -17.63
CA ALA A 116 0.54 8.56 -18.67
C ALA A 116 0.95 9.47 -19.85
N LYS A 117 1.45 10.68 -19.57
CA LYS A 117 1.98 11.58 -20.61
C LYS A 117 3.17 11.00 -21.37
N GLN A 118 3.98 10.18 -20.70
CA GLN A 118 5.11 9.47 -21.32
C GLN A 118 4.70 8.20 -22.08
N GLY A 119 3.40 7.83 -22.07
CA GLY A 119 2.91 6.61 -22.70
C GLY A 119 3.39 5.33 -22.03
N VAL A 120 3.84 5.39 -20.77
CA VAL A 120 4.31 4.24 -19.98
C VAL A 120 3.16 3.50 -19.31
N ILE A 121 2.06 4.21 -19.04
CA ILE A 121 0.79 3.63 -18.61
C ILE A 121 -0.35 4.26 -19.41
N ASP A 122 -1.47 3.55 -19.49
CA ASP A 122 -2.76 4.08 -19.95
C ASP A 122 -3.81 3.80 -18.87
N SER A 123 -4.53 4.84 -18.43
CA SER A 123 -5.57 4.75 -17.42
C SER A 123 -6.92 5.32 -17.90
N SER A 124 -7.12 5.43 -19.21
CA SER A 124 -8.31 6.06 -19.81
C SER A 124 -9.59 5.20 -19.70
N HIS A 125 -9.46 3.91 -19.41
CA HIS A 125 -10.56 2.94 -19.50
C HIS A 125 -11.04 2.39 -18.14
N GLY A 126 -10.74 3.07 -17.02
CA GLY A 126 -11.17 2.62 -15.68
C GLY A 126 -10.38 1.42 -15.12
N PHE A 127 -9.23 1.14 -15.73
CA PHE A 127 -8.16 0.23 -15.26
C PHE A 127 -6.83 0.78 -15.79
N ILE A 128 -5.72 0.33 -15.21
CA ILE A 128 -4.39 0.78 -15.64
C ILE A 128 -3.77 -0.31 -16.54
N VAL A 129 -3.39 0.03 -17.77
CA VAL A 129 -2.54 -0.80 -18.63
C VAL A 129 -1.11 -0.31 -18.52
N ILE A 130 -0.18 -1.21 -18.23
CA ILE A 130 1.25 -0.92 -18.16
C ILE A 130 1.86 -1.25 -19.52
N THR A 131 1.99 -0.22 -20.36
CA THR A 131 2.56 -0.31 -21.72
C THR A 131 4.08 -0.36 -21.68
N GLY A 132 4.70 0.40 -20.77
CA GLY A 132 6.15 0.52 -20.63
C GLY A 132 6.76 -0.35 -19.53
N GLU A 133 6.34 -1.61 -19.40
CA GLU A 133 6.82 -2.49 -18.32
C GLU A 133 8.36 -2.62 -18.28
N ALA A 134 9.00 -2.78 -19.43
CA ALA A 134 10.46 -2.88 -19.52
C ALA A 134 11.15 -1.62 -18.98
N TYR A 135 10.60 -0.44 -19.26
CA TYR A 135 11.09 0.82 -18.71
C TYR A 135 10.98 0.84 -17.18
N LEU A 136 9.80 0.50 -16.63
CA LEU A 136 9.58 0.45 -15.18
C LEU A 136 10.57 -0.50 -14.48
N ARG A 137 10.75 -1.72 -15.03
CA ARG A 137 11.71 -2.71 -14.51
C ARG A 137 13.15 -2.20 -14.56
N SER A 138 13.54 -1.52 -15.64
CA SER A 138 14.89 -0.96 -15.78
C SER A 138 15.18 0.10 -14.72
N GLU A 139 14.21 0.98 -14.43
CA GLU A 139 14.36 2.04 -13.43
C GLU A 139 14.41 1.47 -12.01
N ILE A 140 13.67 0.38 -11.74
CA ILE A 140 13.78 -0.37 -10.48
C ILE A 140 15.17 -1.00 -10.36
N SER A 141 15.65 -1.66 -11.41
CA SER A 141 16.97 -2.29 -11.40
C SER A 141 18.10 -1.28 -11.17
N LYS A 142 18.04 -0.10 -11.81
CA LYS A 142 19.03 0.97 -11.61
C LYS A 142 19.03 1.46 -10.17
N ALA A 143 17.84 1.72 -9.61
CA ALA A 143 17.73 2.18 -8.23
C ALA A 143 18.25 1.13 -7.23
N LEU A 144 18.06 -0.17 -7.50
CA LEU A 144 18.61 -1.24 -6.68
C LEU A 144 20.13 -1.42 -6.86
N GLY A 145 20.65 -1.24 -8.08
CA GLY A 145 22.10 -1.31 -8.34
C GLY A 145 22.91 -0.15 -7.73
N VAL A 146 22.27 1.01 -7.49
CA VAL A 146 22.90 2.14 -6.78
C VAL A 146 23.03 1.89 -5.27
N ILE A 147 22.37 0.85 -4.72
CA ILE A 147 22.35 0.52 -3.29
C ILE A 147 23.52 -0.41 -2.89
N GLU A 148 24.45 -0.73 -3.79
CA GLU A 148 25.71 -1.42 -3.43
C GLU A 148 26.59 -0.53 -2.53
N TRP A 149 26.43 -0.73 -1.22
CA TRP A 149 27.34 -0.49 -0.08
C TRP A 149 28.03 0.88 0.04
N GLN A 150 27.47 1.72 0.93
CA GLN A 150 28.24 2.44 1.95
C GLN A 150 27.79 2.01 3.34
#